data_AF-A0A3D5V477-F1
#
_entry.id   AF-A0A3D5V477-F1
#
_cell.length_a   1.000
_cell.length_b   1.000
_cell.length_c   1.000
_cell.angle_alpha   90.00
_cell.angle_beta   90.00
_cell.angle_gamma   90.00
#
_symmetry.space_group_name_H-M   'P 1'
#
loop_
_entity.id
_entity.type
_entity.pdbx_description
1 polymer ?
#
loop_
_entity_poly.entity_id
_entity_poly.type
_entity_poly.pdbx_seq_one_letter_code
_entity_poly.pdbx_strand_id
1 'polypeptide(L)'
;WESGALPVVVLTKADLCEAELDERLRDAEAVAIGAEVLPISSINGEGLGTVKGMLTTGKTGALIGSSGVGKSTLINHLLGFERQTIGEVRTGDGRGRHTTTHRELILLEGGGLLVDTPGMRELHLMDLAGSGVEGAFEDIEQLAQNCRFRDCHHRKEPGCAVKEALRVGNLDARRLESYEKLQREQAMIERKAARRQAMLEKRSFHA
;
A
#
# COMPACT_ATOMS: atom_id res chain seq x y z
N TRP A 1 -10.96 7.82 -13.19
CA TRP A 1 -9.73 8.06 -12.41
C TRP A 1 -9.38 9.54 -12.50
N GLU A 2 -9.44 10.28 -11.39
CA GLU A 2 -9.25 11.75 -11.38
C GLU A 2 -7.86 12.19 -11.88
N SER A 3 -6.83 11.37 -11.66
CA SER A 3 -5.45 11.62 -12.10
C SER A 3 -5.18 11.29 -13.58
N GLY A 4 -6.14 10.71 -14.30
CA GLY A 4 -5.93 10.16 -15.65
C GLY A 4 -5.06 8.89 -15.72
N ALA A 5 -4.52 8.41 -14.60
CA ALA A 5 -3.77 7.16 -14.54
C ALA A 5 -4.68 5.93 -14.59
N LEU A 6 -4.18 4.82 -15.15
CA LEU A 6 -4.83 3.51 -15.09
C LEU A 6 -4.32 2.75 -13.85
N PRO A 7 -5.18 2.45 -12.87
CA PRO A 7 -4.80 1.61 -11.74
C PRO A 7 -4.78 0.13 -12.11
N VAL A 8 -3.83 -0.59 -11.53
CA VAL A 8 -3.65 -2.04 -11.66
C VAL A 8 -3.32 -2.57 -10.27
N VAL A 9 -4.06 -3.58 -9.81
CA VAL A 9 -3.83 -4.25 -8.53
C VAL A 9 -2.91 -5.43 -8.78
N VAL A 10 -1.74 -5.45 -8.15
CA VAL A 10 -0.74 -6.52 -8.35
C VAL A 10 -0.61 -7.35 -7.08
N LEU A 11 -1.00 -8.62 -7.14
CA LEU A 11 -0.84 -9.59 -6.05
C LEU A 11 0.54 -10.23 -6.17
N THR A 12 1.51 -9.74 -5.38
CA THR A 12 2.95 -9.93 -5.64
C THR A 12 3.57 -11.27 -5.23
N LYS A 13 2.80 -12.15 -4.58
CA LYS A 13 3.27 -13.39 -3.94
C LYS A 13 2.33 -14.56 -4.22
N ALA A 14 1.94 -14.74 -5.48
CA ALA A 14 1.03 -15.82 -5.88
C ALA A 14 1.54 -17.22 -5.48
N ASP A 15 2.86 -17.39 -5.41
CA ASP A 15 3.58 -18.58 -4.91
C ASP A 15 3.19 -19.01 -3.48
N LEU A 16 2.68 -18.09 -2.64
CA LEU A 16 2.29 -18.41 -1.27
C LEU A 16 0.84 -18.89 -1.13
N CYS A 17 0.05 -18.87 -2.21
CA CYS A 17 -1.37 -19.25 -2.18
C CYS A 17 -1.82 -19.93 -3.48
N GLU A 18 -0.98 -20.78 -4.08
CA GLU A 18 -1.31 -21.49 -5.33
C GLU A 18 -2.66 -22.24 -5.25
N ALA A 19 -2.98 -22.85 -4.10
CA ALA A 19 -4.23 -23.59 -3.90
C ALA A 19 -5.47 -22.69 -3.73
N GLU A 20 -5.30 -21.49 -3.18
CA GLU A 20 -6.37 -20.52 -2.94
C GLU A 20 -6.36 -19.33 -3.93
N LEU A 21 -5.53 -19.37 -4.97
CA LEU A 21 -5.25 -18.20 -5.83
C LEU A 21 -6.52 -17.67 -6.50
N ASP A 22 -7.37 -18.57 -6.99
CA ASP A 22 -8.68 -18.23 -7.58
C ASP A 22 -9.63 -17.54 -6.58
N GLU A 23 -9.59 -17.91 -5.30
CA GLU A 23 -10.37 -17.24 -4.26
C GLU A 23 -9.79 -15.84 -4.01
N ARG A 24 -8.47 -15.71 -3.93
CA ARG A 24 -7.79 -14.42 -3.71
C ARG A 24 -7.94 -13.44 -4.87
N LEU A 25 -8.02 -13.94 -6.10
CA LEU A 25 -8.31 -13.13 -7.27
C LEU A 25 -9.75 -12.60 -7.20
N ARG A 26 -10.74 -13.46 -6.92
CA ARG A 26 -12.15 -13.02 -6.77
C ARG A 26 -12.34 -12.05 -5.61
N ASP A 27 -11.71 -12.29 -4.45
CA ASP A 27 -11.69 -11.37 -3.30
C ASP A 27 -11.16 -9.98 -3.73
N ALA A 28 -10.08 -9.94 -4.52
CA ALA A 28 -9.46 -8.71 -4.99
C ALA A 28 -10.29 -8.01 -6.09
N GLU A 29 -10.80 -8.74 -7.07
CA GLU A 29 -11.66 -8.23 -8.16
C GLU A 29 -12.96 -7.62 -7.62
N ALA A 30 -13.55 -8.23 -6.58
CA ALA A 30 -14.75 -7.73 -5.93
C ALA A 30 -14.58 -6.35 -5.27
N VAL A 31 -13.36 -5.98 -4.88
CA VAL A 31 -13.04 -4.66 -4.29
C VAL A 31 -12.34 -3.70 -5.28
N ALA A 32 -11.70 -4.23 -6.31
CA ALA A 32 -10.90 -3.48 -7.28
C ALA A 32 -11.71 -3.02 -8.52
N ILE A 33 -12.92 -2.49 -8.30
CA ILE A 33 -13.87 -2.18 -9.37
C ILE A 33 -13.24 -1.26 -10.44
N GLY A 34 -13.16 -1.77 -11.68
CA GLY A 34 -12.61 -1.06 -12.84
C GLY A 34 -11.08 -1.03 -12.94
N ALA A 35 -10.36 -1.69 -12.02
CA ALA A 35 -8.93 -1.92 -12.11
C ALA A 35 -8.64 -3.38 -12.51
N GLU A 36 -7.57 -3.59 -13.28
CA GLU A 36 -7.11 -4.94 -13.62
C GLU A 36 -6.40 -5.57 -12.41
N VAL A 37 -6.68 -6.84 -12.11
CA VAL A 37 -6.04 -7.59 -11.02
C VAL A 37 -5.07 -8.60 -11.62
N LEU A 38 -3.78 -8.46 -11.31
CA LEU A 38 -2.70 -9.30 -11.83
C LEU A 38 -2.03 -10.10 -10.70
N PRO A 39 -2.14 -11.44 -10.69
CA PRO A 39 -1.27 -12.28 -9.88
C PRO A 39 0.13 -12.31 -10.51
N ILE A 40 1.15 -12.14 -9.68
CA ILE A 40 2.55 -12.36 -10.06
C ILE A 40 3.26 -13.13 -8.96
N SER A 41 4.37 -13.78 -9.29
CA SER A 41 5.36 -14.15 -8.29
C SER A 41 6.76 -13.72 -8.74
N SER A 42 7.48 -13.11 -7.80
CA SER A 42 8.89 -12.77 -7.98
C SER A 42 9.84 -13.93 -7.66
N ILE A 43 9.32 -15.14 -7.39
CA ILE A 43 10.14 -16.34 -7.14
C ILE A 43 10.20 -17.19 -8.41
N ASN A 44 9.05 -17.51 -9.00
CA ASN A 44 8.96 -18.33 -10.22
C ASN A 44 8.95 -17.49 -11.52
N GLY A 45 8.72 -16.17 -11.42
CA GLY A 45 8.69 -15.23 -12.53
C GLY A 45 7.32 -15.05 -13.22
N GLU A 46 6.28 -15.71 -12.74
CA GLU A 46 4.93 -15.67 -13.31
C GLU A 46 4.33 -14.26 -13.27
N GLY A 47 3.57 -13.92 -14.31
CA GLY A 47 2.89 -12.64 -14.48
C GLY A 47 3.81 -11.41 -14.66
N LEU A 48 5.12 -11.51 -14.38
CA LEU A 48 6.08 -10.42 -14.57
C LEU A 48 6.15 -9.91 -16.02
N GLY A 49 5.96 -10.80 -16.99
CA GLY A 49 5.90 -10.43 -18.41
C GLY A 49 4.77 -9.45 -18.72
N THR A 50 3.59 -9.65 -18.11
CA THR A 50 2.43 -8.76 -18.24
C THR A 50 2.73 -7.38 -17.67
N VAL A 51 3.32 -7.33 -16.46
CA VAL A 51 3.72 -6.06 -15.82
C VAL A 51 4.79 -5.32 -16.64
N LYS A 52 5.76 -6.04 -17.25
CA LYS A 52 6.72 -5.45 -18.19
C LYS A 52 6.04 -4.89 -19.44
N GLY A 53 5.06 -5.60 -20.00
CA GLY A 53 4.28 -5.15 -21.16
C GLY A 53 3.49 -3.85 -20.93
N MET A 54 3.08 -3.58 -19.69
CA MET A 54 2.43 -2.32 -19.31
C MET A 54 3.39 -1.11 -19.26
N LEU A 55 4.69 -1.35 -19.09
CA LEU A 55 5.71 -0.34 -18.82
C LEU A 55 6.70 -0.19 -19.98
N THR A 56 6.15 0.04 -21.17
CA THR A 56 6.87 0.30 -22.43
C THR A 56 7.13 1.79 -22.66
N THR A 57 7.90 2.11 -23.71
CA THR A 57 8.18 3.49 -24.15
C THR A 57 6.96 4.41 -24.11
N GLY A 58 7.10 5.55 -23.42
CA GLY A 58 6.02 6.54 -23.25
C GLY A 58 5.02 6.21 -22.14
N LYS A 59 5.20 5.11 -21.40
CA LYS A 59 4.45 4.80 -20.18
C LYS A 59 5.28 5.14 -18.94
N THR A 60 4.62 5.68 -17.92
CA THR A 60 5.20 5.95 -16.60
C THR A 60 4.35 5.26 -15.54
N GLY A 61 4.93 4.33 -14.79
CA GLY A 61 4.29 3.65 -13.67
C GLY A 61 4.74 4.21 -12.31
N ALA A 62 3.94 4.00 -11.29
CA ALA A 62 4.30 4.20 -9.89
C ALA A 62 3.74 3.02 -9.06
N LEU A 63 4.52 2.51 -8.10
CA LEU A 63 4.10 1.37 -7.26
C LEU A 63 3.66 1.84 -5.87
N ILE A 64 2.41 1.61 -5.52
CA ILE A 64 1.80 2.05 -4.24
C ILE A 64 1.53 0.84 -3.32
N GLY A 65 1.47 1.07 -2.00
CA GLY A 65 0.97 0.12 -0.99
C GLY A 65 1.88 -0.01 0.24
N SER A 66 1.48 -0.86 1.18
CA SER A 66 2.17 -1.07 2.47
C SER A 66 3.63 -1.54 2.36
N SER A 67 4.38 -1.48 3.46
CA SER A 67 5.71 -2.10 3.54
C SER A 67 5.63 -3.64 3.48
N GLY A 68 6.63 -4.30 2.88
CA GLY A 68 6.72 -5.79 2.85
C GLY A 68 5.88 -6.51 1.78
N VAL A 69 5.07 -5.78 1.01
CA VAL A 69 4.25 -6.31 -0.11
C VAL A 69 5.02 -6.54 -1.41
N GLY A 70 6.35 -6.68 -1.37
CA GLY A 70 7.16 -7.06 -2.56
C GLY A 70 7.49 -5.97 -3.58
N LYS A 71 7.12 -4.69 -3.36
CA LYS A 71 7.42 -3.59 -4.33
C LYS A 71 8.90 -3.51 -4.74
N SER A 72 9.84 -3.49 -3.79
CA SER A 72 11.28 -3.46 -4.09
C SER A 72 11.74 -4.69 -4.88
N THR A 73 11.19 -5.86 -4.56
CA THR A 73 11.46 -7.12 -5.28
C THR A 73 10.97 -7.03 -6.73
N LEU A 74 9.77 -6.48 -6.95
CA LEU A 74 9.23 -6.22 -8.28
C LEU A 74 10.08 -5.19 -9.06
N ILE A 75 10.51 -4.10 -8.43
CA ILE A 75 11.41 -3.11 -9.06
C ILE A 75 12.69 -3.78 -9.59
N ASN A 76 13.35 -4.61 -8.78
CA ASN A 76 14.55 -5.35 -9.21
C ASN A 76 14.25 -6.29 -10.40
N HIS A 77 13.12 -6.99 -10.39
CA HIS A 77 12.72 -7.89 -11.49
C HIS A 77 12.36 -7.14 -12.79
N LEU A 78 11.76 -5.95 -12.68
CA LEU A 78 11.47 -5.08 -13.82
C LEU A 78 12.75 -4.48 -14.41
N LEU A 79 13.78 -4.26 -13.59
CA LEU A 79 15.09 -3.76 -13.99
C LEU A 79 16.01 -4.80 -14.64
N GLY A 80 15.81 -6.10 -14.38
CA GLY A 80 16.68 -7.17 -14.90
C GLY A 80 17.99 -7.36 -14.13
N PHE A 81 18.27 -6.53 -13.12
CA PHE A 81 19.43 -6.64 -12.23
C PHE A 81 19.11 -6.15 -10.81
N GLU A 82 19.82 -6.66 -9.80
CA GLU A 82 19.66 -6.21 -8.41
C GLU A 82 20.21 -4.79 -8.21
N ARG A 83 19.33 -3.78 -8.32
CA ARG A 83 19.66 -2.38 -8.00
C ARG A 83 19.39 -2.04 -6.53
N GLN A 84 18.36 -2.64 -5.91
CA GLN A 84 18.09 -2.50 -4.48
C GLN A 84 18.62 -3.73 -3.75
N THR A 85 19.58 -3.54 -2.84
CA THR A 85 20.16 -4.63 -2.03
C THR A 85 19.07 -5.39 -1.27
N ILE A 86 18.87 -6.67 -1.63
CA ILE A 86 17.90 -7.55 -0.98
C ILE A 86 18.50 -8.03 0.34
N GLY A 87 18.41 -7.18 1.37
CA GLY A 87 18.78 -7.56 2.73
C GLY A 87 17.95 -8.75 3.20
N GLU A 88 18.64 -9.85 3.56
CA GLU A 88 18.04 -11.13 3.91
C GLU A 88 16.90 -11.02 4.93
N VAL A 89 15.82 -11.77 4.71
CA VAL A 89 14.68 -11.82 5.62
C VAL A 89 15.10 -12.56 6.90
N ARG A 90 15.41 -11.79 7.93
CA ARG A 90 15.84 -12.33 9.23
C ARG A 90 14.71 -13.17 9.85
N THR A 91 15.00 -14.45 10.10
CA THR A 91 14.11 -15.43 10.71
C THR A 91 13.73 -15.01 12.14
N GLY A 92 12.53 -14.41 12.29
CA GLY A 92 12.00 -14.03 13.60
C GLY A 92 10.77 -13.12 13.58
N ASP A 93 10.64 -12.18 12.64
CA ASP A 93 9.53 -11.22 12.67
C ASP A 93 8.97 -10.75 11.30
N GLY A 94 9.46 -11.30 10.17
CA GLY A 94 8.89 -11.07 8.84
C GLY A 94 8.98 -9.64 8.29
N ARG A 95 9.74 -8.73 8.93
CA ARG A 95 9.77 -7.30 8.56
C ARG A 95 11.05 -6.90 7.84
N GLY A 96 11.02 -6.99 6.51
CA GLY A 96 12.04 -6.39 5.64
C GLY A 96 12.11 -4.86 5.79
N ARG A 97 13.19 -4.35 6.41
CA ARG A 97 13.43 -2.91 6.61
C ARG A 97 14.27 -2.32 5.48
N HIS A 98 13.67 -2.14 4.31
CA HIS A 98 14.28 -1.32 3.26
C HIS A 98 14.06 0.17 3.55
N THR A 99 15.14 0.94 3.48
CA THR A 99 15.16 2.38 3.79
C THR A 99 15.65 3.15 2.56
N THR A 100 14.93 3.06 1.44
CA THR A 100 15.15 3.95 0.29
C THR A 100 14.89 5.38 0.75
N THR A 101 15.78 6.33 0.46
CA THR A 101 15.72 7.72 1.00
C THR A 101 15.58 8.82 -0.06
N HIS A 102 15.60 8.46 -1.35
CA HIS A 102 15.53 9.39 -2.47
C HIS A 102 14.38 9.03 -3.41
N ARG A 103 13.68 10.05 -3.93
CA ARG A 103 12.70 9.87 -5.01
C ARG A 103 13.48 9.67 -6.31
N GLU A 104 13.31 8.53 -6.96
CA GLU A 104 14.03 8.17 -8.19
C GLU A 104 13.05 7.92 -9.35
N LEU A 105 13.45 8.38 -10.53
CA LEU A 105 12.85 8.01 -11.80
C LEU A 105 13.76 6.95 -12.44
N ILE A 106 13.21 5.76 -12.68
CA ILE A 106 13.94 4.59 -13.16
C ILE A 106 13.52 4.33 -14.60
N LEU A 107 14.47 4.37 -15.54
CA LEU A 107 14.25 3.90 -16.91
C LEU A 107 14.38 2.37 -16.94
N LEU A 108 13.36 1.70 -17.48
CA LEU A 108 13.34 0.25 -17.70
C LEU A 108 13.87 -0.10 -19.10
N GLU A 109 14.32 -1.34 -19.29
CA GLU A 109 14.85 -1.82 -20.58
C GLU A 109 13.84 -1.68 -21.73
N GLY A 110 12.54 -1.82 -21.43
CA GLY A 110 11.44 -1.61 -22.39
C GLY A 110 11.13 -0.14 -22.72
N GLY A 111 11.94 0.81 -22.26
CA GLY A 111 11.79 2.26 -22.51
C GLY A 111 10.75 2.97 -21.65
N GLY A 112 10.00 2.25 -20.81
CA GLY A 112 9.08 2.82 -19.83
C GLY A 112 9.80 3.39 -18.60
N LEU A 113 9.10 4.26 -17.87
CA LEU A 113 9.59 4.88 -16.65
C LEU A 113 8.87 4.30 -15.43
N LEU A 114 9.61 4.13 -14.33
CA LEU A 114 9.06 3.71 -13.04
C LEU A 114 9.48 4.71 -11.95
N VAL A 115 8.49 5.25 -11.23
CA VAL A 115 8.70 6.17 -10.13
C VAL A 115 8.85 5.37 -8.83
N ASP A 116 10.08 5.23 -8.31
CA ASP A 116 10.30 4.78 -6.93
C ASP A 116 10.40 5.99 -6.01
N THR A 117 9.32 6.23 -5.29
CA THR A 117 9.20 7.30 -4.30
C THR A 117 9.07 6.66 -2.92
N PRO A 118 10.15 6.58 -2.14
CA PRO A 118 10.04 6.25 -0.73
C PRO A 118 9.15 7.31 -0.04
N GLY A 119 7.92 6.90 0.25
CA GLY A 119 6.92 7.77 0.85
C GLY A 119 5.78 8.26 -0.05
N MET A 120 5.62 7.80 -1.30
CA MET A 120 4.26 7.68 -1.88
C MET A 120 3.64 6.34 -1.47
N ARG A 121 3.72 6.04 -0.16
CA ARG A 121 3.05 4.88 0.44
C ARG A 121 1.69 5.37 0.91
N GLU A 122 0.70 4.89 0.18
CA GLU A 122 -0.56 5.58 -0.07
C GLU A 122 -0.36 7.01 -0.64
N LEU A 123 -1.41 7.53 -1.28
CA LEU A 123 -1.54 8.97 -1.49
C LEU A 123 -1.51 9.64 -0.11
N HIS A 124 -1.05 10.90 0.00
CA HIS A 124 -1.28 11.65 1.23
C HIS A 124 -2.80 11.81 1.42
N LEU A 125 -3.41 10.94 2.24
CA LEU A 125 -4.85 10.85 2.47
C LEU A 125 -5.47 12.11 3.11
N MET A 126 -4.65 13.13 3.42
CA MET A 126 -5.04 14.34 4.12
C MET A 126 -4.68 15.64 3.39
N ASP A 127 -3.94 15.59 2.27
CA ASP A 127 -3.54 16.81 1.52
C ASP A 127 -4.43 17.09 0.30
N LEU A 128 -5.27 16.14 -0.13
CA LEU A 128 -6.34 16.38 -1.10
C LEU A 128 -7.64 16.67 -0.35
N ALA A 129 -7.81 17.95 0.03
CA ALA A 129 -9.10 18.50 0.39
C ALA A 129 -10.02 18.49 -0.85
N GLY A 130 -10.67 17.35 -1.09
CA GLY A 130 -11.56 17.12 -2.23
C GLY A 130 -11.52 15.68 -2.76
N SER A 131 -12.59 14.93 -2.48
CA SER A 131 -13.22 13.87 -3.31
C SER A 131 -12.48 12.58 -3.68
N GLY A 132 -11.16 12.47 -3.52
CA GLY A 132 -10.42 11.32 -4.10
C GLY A 132 -10.42 10.01 -3.28
N VAL A 133 -10.38 10.08 -1.94
CA VAL A 133 -10.09 8.90 -1.08
C VAL A 133 -11.11 8.66 0.04
N GLU A 134 -12.05 9.58 0.24
CA GLU A 134 -13.12 9.51 1.28
C GLU A 134 -14.08 8.31 1.10
N GLY A 135 -13.97 7.56 -0.01
CA GLY A 135 -14.81 6.37 -0.29
C GLY A 135 -14.24 5.00 0.13
N ALA A 136 -12.93 4.87 0.41
CA ALA A 136 -12.30 3.55 0.50
C ALA A 136 -12.74 2.71 1.72
N PHE A 137 -12.96 3.39 2.85
CA PHE A 137 -13.45 2.82 4.12
C PHE A 137 -14.68 3.57 4.64
N GLU A 138 -15.44 4.20 3.74
CA GLU A 138 -16.60 5.04 4.07
C GLU A 138 -17.62 4.32 4.96
N ASP A 139 -17.85 3.03 4.73
CA ASP A 139 -18.71 2.18 5.56
C ASP A 139 -18.23 2.08 7.02
N ILE A 140 -16.92 1.95 7.25
CA ILE A 140 -16.34 1.96 8.59
C ILE A 140 -16.42 3.35 9.21
N GLU A 141 -16.22 4.41 8.42
CA GLU A 141 -16.28 5.80 8.89
C GLU A 141 -17.72 6.23 9.26
N GLN A 142 -18.72 5.87 8.46
CA GLN A 142 -20.13 6.04 8.77
C GLN A 142 -20.55 5.24 10.02
N LEU A 143 -20.05 4.01 10.18
CA LEU A 143 -20.24 3.24 11.42
C LEU A 143 -19.53 3.90 12.61
N ALA A 144 -18.34 4.48 12.41
CA ALA A 144 -17.56 5.13 13.46
C ALA A 144 -18.25 6.37 14.03
N GLN A 145 -18.98 7.14 13.21
CA GLN A 145 -19.80 8.28 13.65
C GLN A 145 -20.87 7.89 14.70
N ASN A 146 -21.31 6.64 14.69
CA ASN A 146 -22.30 6.10 15.62
C ASN A 146 -21.66 5.51 16.91
N CYS A 147 -20.34 5.61 17.10
CA CYS A 147 -19.69 5.21 18.33
C CYS A 147 -20.09 6.11 19.51
N ARG A 148 -20.24 5.52 20.70
CA ARG A 148 -20.47 6.24 21.96
C ARG A 148 -19.41 7.30 22.28
N PHE A 149 -18.17 7.09 21.81
CA PHE A 149 -17.02 7.96 22.05
C PHE A 149 -16.49 8.48 20.73
N ARG A 150 -16.15 9.78 20.67
CA ARG A 150 -15.62 10.44 19.47
C ARG A 150 -14.18 10.04 19.15
N ASP A 151 -13.46 9.58 20.15
CA ASP A 151 -12.07 9.10 20.13
C ASP A 151 -11.99 7.55 20.17
N CYS A 152 -13.07 6.86 19.79
CA CYS A 152 -13.12 5.40 19.76
C CYS A 152 -12.09 4.82 18.79
N HIS A 153 -11.20 3.95 19.26
CA HIS A 153 -10.24 3.23 18.43
C HIS A 153 -10.72 1.85 17.97
N HIS A 154 -12.02 1.58 18.15
CA HIS A 154 -12.71 0.34 17.79
C HIS A 154 -12.12 -0.95 18.40
N ARG A 155 -11.28 -0.83 19.45
CA ARG A 155 -10.95 -1.82 20.49
C ARG A 155 -10.34 -1.17 21.74
N LYS A 156 -10.88 -1.35 22.96
CA LYS A 156 -11.92 -2.29 23.44
C LYS A 156 -13.16 -1.56 24.00
N GLU A 157 -13.57 -0.48 23.34
CA GLU A 157 -14.51 0.50 23.88
C GLU A 157 -15.96 -0.01 23.95
N PRO A 158 -16.68 0.24 25.07
CA PRO A 158 -18.10 -0.09 25.18
C PRO A 158 -18.95 0.87 24.33
N GLY A 159 -19.92 0.33 23.60
CA GLY A 159 -20.75 1.14 22.68
C GLY A 159 -20.03 1.56 21.39
N CYS A 160 -19.04 0.78 20.95
CA CYS A 160 -18.44 0.92 19.62
C CYS A 160 -19.38 0.33 18.55
N ALA A 161 -19.94 1.18 17.68
CA ALA A 161 -20.86 0.76 16.62
C ALA A 161 -20.15 -0.10 15.54
N VAL A 162 -18.87 0.15 15.26
CA VAL A 162 -18.06 -0.68 14.34
C VAL A 162 -17.93 -2.12 14.88
N LYS A 163 -17.76 -2.31 16.19
CA LYS A 163 -17.74 -3.65 16.80
C LYS A 163 -19.10 -4.33 16.79
N GLU A 164 -20.17 -3.56 16.95
CA GLU A 164 -21.52 -4.10 16.87
C GLU A 164 -21.83 -4.56 15.45
N ALA A 165 -21.42 -3.81 14.42
CA ALA A 165 -21.51 -4.20 13.02
C ALA A 165 -20.75 -5.51 12.72
N LEU A 166 -19.53 -5.69 13.26
CA LEU A 166 -18.83 -6.98 13.21
C LEU A 166 -19.62 -8.10 13.90
N ARG A 167 -20.20 -7.84 15.08
CA ARG A 167 -20.94 -8.84 15.86
C ARG A 167 -22.21 -9.32 15.16
N VAL A 168 -22.89 -8.45 14.41
CA VAL A 168 -24.11 -8.80 13.66
C VAL A 168 -23.83 -9.23 12.21
N GLY A 169 -22.57 -9.22 11.76
CA GLY A 169 -22.17 -9.65 10.41
C GLY A 169 -22.34 -8.59 9.31
N ASN A 170 -22.60 -7.33 9.67
CA ASN A 170 -22.73 -6.21 8.73
C ASN A 170 -21.37 -5.62 8.29
N LEU A 171 -20.27 -6.08 8.87
CA LEU A 171 -18.90 -5.68 8.50
C LEU A 171 -18.00 -6.92 8.59
N ASP A 172 -17.09 -7.11 7.63
CA ASP A 172 -16.09 -8.17 7.66
C ASP A 172 -14.92 -7.78 8.59
N ALA A 173 -14.46 -8.71 9.44
CA ALA A 173 -13.30 -8.54 10.30
C ALA A 173 -12.01 -8.21 9.51
N ARG A 174 -11.81 -8.79 8.32
CA ARG A 174 -10.70 -8.49 7.40
C ARG A 174 -10.70 -7.02 6.95
N ARG A 175 -11.90 -6.42 6.82
CA ARG A 175 -12.07 -5.02 6.41
C ARG A 175 -11.67 -4.07 7.54
N LEU A 176 -12.07 -4.37 8.80
CA LEU A 176 -11.58 -3.63 9.95
C LEU A 176 -10.06 -3.80 10.16
N GLU A 177 -9.51 -5.01 10.01
CA GLU A 177 -8.06 -5.23 10.12
C GLU A 177 -7.26 -4.39 9.10
N SER A 178 -7.77 -4.32 7.86
CA SER A 178 -7.19 -3.49 6.79
C SER A 178 -7.21 -2.00 7.15
N TYR A 179 -8.32 -1.50 7.68
CA TYR A 179 -8.45 -0.12 8.18
C TYR A 179 -7.51 0.17 9.37
N GLU A 180 -7.44 -0.73 10.37
CA GLU A 180 -6.52 -0.58 11.50
C GLU A 180 -5.04 -0.64 11.08
N LYS A 181 -4.72 -1.39 10.02
CA LYS A 181 -3.38 -1.42 9.43
C LYS A 181 -3.04 -0.09 8.78
N LEU A 182 -3.93 0.47 7.95
CA LEU A 182 -3.78 1.79 7.33
C LEU A 182 -3.54 2.88 8.39
N GLN A 183 -4.40 2.96 9.40
CA GLN A 183 -4.29 3.93 10.50
C GLN A 183 -2.94 3.82 11.26
N ARG A 184 -2.42 2.60 11.46
CA ARG A 184 -1.09 2.39 12.06
C ARG A 184 0.06 2.83 11.16
N GLU A 185 -0.06 2.64 9.85
CA GLU A 185 0.96 3.08 8.88
C GLU A 185 0.98 4.63 8.78
N GLN A 186 -0.18 5.27 8.71
CA GLN A 186 -0.33 6.74 8.74
C GLN A 186 0.29 7.36 10.00
N ALA A 187 -0.06 6.87 11.20
CA ALA A 187 0.52 7.37 12.45
C ALA A 187 2.05 7.17 12.56
N MET A 188 2.62 6.19 11.85
CA MET A 188 4.08 6.02 11.75
C MET A 188 4.72 7.03 10.78
N ILE A 189 4.02 7.44 9.73
CA ILE A 189 4.47 8.45 8.76
C ILE A 189 4.54 9.82 9.44
N GLU A 190 3.46 10.25 10.10
CA GLU A 190 3.39 11.51 10.85
C GLU A 190 4.51 11.62 11.89
N ARG A 191 4.73 10.56 12.68
CA ARG A 191 5.84 10.50 13.66
C ARG A 191 7.22 10.62 13.02
N LYS A 192 7.42 10.15 11.79
CA LYS A 192 8.69 10.32 11.05
C LYS A 192 8.81 11.73 10.46
N ALA A 193 7.72 12.29 9.93
CA ALA A 193 7.69 13.65 9.40
C ALA A 193 8.00 14.67 10.51
N ALA A 194 7.30 14.59 11.65
CA ALA A 194 7.54 15.45 12.82
C ALA A 194 8.99 15.34 13.33
N ARG A 195 9.56 14.13 13.41
CA ARG A 195 10.97 13.93 13.77
C ARG A 195 11.94 14.57 12.77
N ARG A 196 11.65 14.50 11.47
CA ARG A 196 12.47 15.12 10.42
C ARG A 196 12.41 16.64 10.50
N GLN A 197 11.22 17.20 10.70
CA GLN A 197 11.01 18.64 10.83
C GLN A 197 11.74 19.20 12.06
N ALA A 198 11.56 18.59 13.23
CA ALA A 198 12.31 18.96 14.44
C ALA A 198 13.84 18.82 14.31
N MET A 199 14.33 17.92 13.43
CA MET A 199 15.76 17.80 13.13
C MET A 199 16.27 18.90 12.19
N LEU A 200 15.43 19.36 11.25
CA LEU A 200 15.74 20.49 10.37
C LEU A 200 15.75 21.81 11.16
N GLU A 201 14.72 22.05 11.97
CA GLU A 201 14.60 23.22 12.86
C GLU A 201 15.80 23.34 13.81
N LYS A 202 16.26 22.22 14.39
CA LYS A 202 17.48 22.20 15.22
C LYS A 202 18.76 22.54 14.45
N ARG A 203 18.85 22.20 13.16
CA ARG A 203 20.01 22.52 12.32
C ARG A 203 19.99 23.98 11.87
N SER A 204 18.82 24.57 11.59
CA SER A 204 18.70 26.01 11.33
C SER A 204 18.93 26.89 12.57
N PHE A 205 18.83 26.32 13.78
CA PHE A 205 19.12 27.05 15.03
C PHE A 205 20.61 27.05 15.43
N HIS A 206 21.48 26.36 14.68
CA HIS A 206 22.93 26.23 14.95
C HIS A 206 23.77 26.68 13.74
N ALA A 207 23.20 27.50 12.84
CA ALA A 207 23.82 28.09 11.67
C ALA A 207 23.59 29.60 11.68
#